data_AF-A0A2W1NHV1-F1
#
_entry.id   AF-A0A2W1NHV1-F1
#
_cell.length_a   1.000
_cell.length_b   1.000
_cell.length_c   1.000
_cell.angle_alpha   90.00
_cell.angle_beta   90.00
_cell.angle_gamma   90.00
#
_symmetry.space_group_name_H-M   'P 1'
#
loop_
_entity.id
_entity.type
_entity.pdbx_description
1 polymer ?
#
loop_
_entity_poly.entity_id
_entity_poly.type
_entity_poly.pdbx_seq_one_letter_code
_entity_poly.pdbx_strand_id
1 'polypeptide(L)' 'MIMTNQQQPQPLRERLPIAKNEDVEYDSKFAGPDDVEAVERAHAADARQQRT' A
#
# COMPACT_ATOMS: atom_id res chain seq x y z
N MET A 1 -11.32 36.92 24.49
CA MET A 1 -12.41 36.51 23.58
C MET A 1 -11.78 35.65 22.50
N ILE A 2 -12.12 34.35 22.46
CA ILE A 2 -11.43 33.36 21.61
C ILE A 2 -11.94 33.51 20.17
N MET A 3 -11.03 33.77 19.23
CA MET A 3 -11.34 33.84 17.80
C MET A 3 -11.68 32.44 17.29
N THR A 4 -12.93 32.24 16.90
CA THR A 4 -13.43 30.98 16.34
C THR A 4 -12.87 30.78 14.93
N ASN A 5 -11.98 29.80 14.78
CA ASN A 5 -11.41 29.36 13.52
C ASN A 5 -12.52 28.65 12.71
N GLN A 6 -13.12 29.36 11.75
CA GLN A 6 -14.13 28.81 10.83
C GLN A 6 -13.43 27.85 9.86
N GLN A 7 -13.41 26.55 10.18
CA GLN A 7 -12.99 25.50 9.24
C GLN A 7 -13.97 25.48 8.07
N GLN A 8 -13.52 25.95 6.91
CA GLN A 8 -14.32 25.90 5.69
C GLN A 8 -14.62 24.44 5.33
N PRO A 9 -15.89 24.06 5.09
CA PRO A 9 -16.22 22.73 4.62
C PRO A 9 -15.64 22.54 3.23
N GLN A 10 -14.64 21.66 3.12
CA GLN A 10 -14.06 21.30 1.84
C GLN A 10 -15.16 20.72 0.94
N PRO A 11 -15.24 21.13 -0.34
CA PRO A 11 -16.23 20.58 -1.26
C PRO A 11 -16.06 19.06 -1.29
N LEU A 12 -17.21 18.36 -1.25
CA LEU A 12 -17.31 16.91 -1.30
C LEU A 12 -16.64 16.44 -2.59
N ARG A 13 -15.32 16.20 -2.56
CA ARG A 13 -14.57 15.66 -3.70
C ARG A 13 -15.30 14.40 -4.12
N GLU A 14 -15.78 14.37 -5.35
CA GLU A 14 -16.35 13.18 -5.98
C GLU A 14 -15.41 12.02 -5.66
N ARG A 15 -15.84 11.13 -4.77
CA ARG A 15 -15.00 10.05 -4.28
C ARG A 15 -14.71 9.17 -5.48
N LEU A 16 -13.46 9.17 -5.93
CA LEU A 16 -13.01 8.26 -6.97
C LEU A 16 -13.39 6.84 -6.53
N PRO A 17 -13.90 6.00 -7.46
CA PRO A 17 -14.24 4.64 -7.12
C PRO A 17 -12.99 3.93 -6.58
N ILE A 18 -13.06 3.51 -5.32
CA ILE A 18 -12.03 2.69 -4.71
C ILE A 18 -12.26 1.27 -5.23
N ALA A 19 -11.30 0.74 -5.97
CA ALA A 19 -11.33 -0.66 -6.38
C ALA A 19 -11.47 -1.53 -5.11
N LYS A 20 -12.36 -2.51 -5.16
CA LYS A 20 -12.45 -3.49 -4.06
C LYS A 20 -11.10 -4.20 -3.99
N ASN A 21 -10.64 -4.53 -2.78
CA ASN A 21 -9.44 -5.36 -2.63
C ASN A 21 -9.70 -6.68 -3.36
N GLU A 22 -9.06 -6.84 -4.52
CA GLU A 22 -8.95 -8.13 -5.19
C GLU A 22 -7.78 -8.84 -4.54
N ASP A 23 -7.99 -10.05 -4.04
CA ASP A 23 -6.91 -10.88 -3.52
C ASP A 23 -6.04 -11.30 -4.72
N VAL A 24 -5.00 -10.51 -4.99
CA VAL A 24 -4.04 -10.78 -6.06
C VAL A 24 -2.95 -11.67 -5.51
N GLU A 25 -3.03 -12.95 -5.84
CA GLU A 25 -1.98 -13.92 -5.54
C GLU A 25 -0.78 -13.76 -6.48
N TYR A 26 0.42 -14.00 -5.96
CA TYR A 26 1.63 -14.03 -6.77
C TYR A 26 1.62 -15.27 -7.68
N ASP A 27 1.69 -15.07 -8.99
CA ASP A 27 1.85 -16.14 -9.98
C ASP A 27 3.21 -16.00 -10.68
N SER A 28 4.10 -16.95 -10.40
CA SER A 28 5.46 -17.00 -10.94
C SER A 28 5.52 -17.14 -12.46
N LYS A 29 4.44 -17.58 -13.10
CA LYS A 29 4.35 -17.67 -14.56
C LYS A 29 4.30 -16.29 -15.22
N PHE A 30 3.79 -15.29 -14.51
CA PHE A 30 3.67 -13.91 -15.00
C PHE A 30 4.72 -12.98 -14.39
N ALA A 31 5.50 -13.47 -13.42
CA ALA A 31 6.57 -12.72 -12.79
C ALA A 31 7.76 -12.54 -13.73
N GLY A 32 8.24 -11.30 -13.85
CA GLY A 32 9.49 -10.98 -14.50
C GLY A 32 10.70 -11.30 -13.62
N PRO A 33 11.92 -11.24 -14.18
CA PRO A 33 13.15 -11.45 -13.41
C PRO A 33 13.26 -10.54 -12.18
N ASP A 34 12.84 -9.28 -12.33
CA ASP A 34 12.89 -8.27 -11.25
C ASP A 34 11.89 -8.58 -10.13
N ASP A 35 10.73 -9.17 -10.45
CA ASP A 35 9.72 -9.57 -9.48
C ASP A 35 10.23 -10.72 -8.61
N VAL A 36 10.92 -11.69 -9.23
CA VAL A 36 11.55 -12.81 -8.53
C VAL A 36 12.62 -12.31 -7.56
N GLU A 37 13.50 -11.41 -8.01
CA GLU A 37 14.54 -10.84 -7.13
C GLU A 37 13.94 -10.05 -5.96
N ALA A 38 12.84 -9.31 -6.21
CA ALA A 38 12.15 -8.57 -5.17
C ALA A 38 11.59 -9.49 -4.07
N VAL A 39 10.95 -10.60 -4.47
CA VAL A 39 10.41 -11.61 -3.54
C VAL A 39 11.54 -12.24 -2.70
N GLU A 40 12.64 -12.63 -3.34
CA GLU A 40 13.79 -13.22 -2.64
C GLU A 40 14.42 -12.25 -1.63
N ARG A 41 14.57 -10.97 -2.01
CA ARG A 41 15.09 -9.94 -1.10
C ARG A 41 14.16 -9.68 0.08
N ALA A 42 12.84 -9.69 -0.13
CA ALA A 42 11.85 -9.53 0.93
C ALA A 42 11.95 -10.69 1.94
N HIS A 43 11.93 -11.94 1.47
CA HIS A 43 12.10 -13.11 2.33
C HIS A 43 13.42 -13.10 3.12
N ALA A 44 14.52 -12.72 2.47
CA ALA A 44 15.81 -12.62 3.14
C ALA A 44 15.84 -11.53 4.23
N ALA A 45 15.12 -10.42 4.04
CA ALA A 45 14.99 -9.37 5.05
C ALA A 45 14.17 -9.84 6.25
N ASP A 46 13.03 -10.47 6.00
CA ASP A 46 12.17 -11.00 7.06
C ASP A 46 12.90 -12.07 7.89
N ALA A 47 13.63 -12.97 7.22
CA ALA A 47 14.42 -13.99 7.91
C ALA A 47 15.50 -13.40 8.81
N ARG A 48 16.11 -12.27 8.44
CA ARG A 48 17.05 -11.54 9.31
C ARG A 48 16.32 -10.94 10.52
N GLN A 49 15.16 -10.34 10.30
CA GLN A 49 14.38 -9.65 11.32
C GLN A 49 13.76 -10.61 12.36
N GLN A 50 13.45 -11.85 11.97
CA GLN A 50 12.98 -12.89 12.90
C GLN A 50 14.10 -13.50 13.76
N ARG A 51 15.37 -13.26 13.42
CA ARG A 51 16.54 -13.85 14.11
C ARG A 51 17.20 -12.91 15.12
N THR A 52 16.62 -11.73 15.33
CA THR A 52 16.99 -10.73 16.34
C THR A 52 15.97 -10.68 17.47
#